data_AF-A0A150LHA0-F1
#
_entry.id   AF-A0A150LHA0-F1
#
_cell.length_a   1.000
_cell.length_b   1.000
_cell.length_c   1.000
_cell.angle_alpha   90.00
_cell.angle_beta   90.00
_cell.angle_gamma   90.00
#
_symmetry.space_group_name_H-M   'P 1'
#
loop_
_entity.id
_entity.type
_entity.pdbx_description
1 polymer ?
#
loop_
_entity_poly.entity_id
_entity_poly.type
_entity_poly.pdbx_seq_one_letter_code
_entity_poly.pdbx_strand_id
1 'polypeptide(L)' 'MNIGAGIILFLISLIVLVISLLFRKQKRKVFFAFLSIGCIFLVLSLLFLTGLYDPYADHIR' A
#
# COMPACT_ATOMS: atom_id res chain seq x y z
N MET A 1 -3.56 -14.61 8.82
CA MET A 1 -3.91 -13.74 7.69
C MET A 1 -4.57 -12.48 8.24
N ASN A 2 -3.99 -11.29 8.03
CA ASN A 2 -4.54 -10.04 8.59
C ASN A 2 -5.36 -9.27 7.52
N ILE A 3 -6.54 -9.80 7.22
CA ILE A 3 -7.46 -9.25 6.20
C ILE A 3 -7.84 -7.81 6.51
N GLY A 4 -8.12 -7.49 7.78
CA GLY A 4 -8.54 -6.15 8.20
C GLY A 4 -7.49 -5.09 7.88
N ALA A 5 -6.24 -5.31 8.31
CA ALA A 5 -5.13 -4.42 7.98
C ALA A 5 -4.87 -4.36 6.47
N GLY A 6 -4.96 -5.49 5.76
CA GLY A 6 -4.81 -5.56 4.31
C GLY A 6 -5.80 -4.66 3.57
N ILE A 7 -7.09 -4.69 3.93
CA ILE A 7 -8.15 -3.87 3.31
C ILE A 7 -7.95 -2.38 3.60
N ILE A 8 -7.62 -2.02 4.84
CA ILE A 8 -7.37 -0.62 5.20
C ILE A 8 -6.18 -0.07 4.41
N LEU A 9 -5.09 -0.85 4.35
CA LEU A 9 -3.89 -0.46 3.63
C LEU A 9 -4.14 -0.38 2.12
N PHE A 10 -5.00 -1.24 1.57
CA PHE A 10 -5.44 -1.18 0.18
C PHE A 10 -6.12 0.16 -0.15
N LEU A 11 -7.07 0.58 0.69
CA LEU A 11 -7.77 1.86 0.52
C LEU A 11 -6.81 3.05 0.56
N ILE A 12 -5.88 3.06 1.53
CA ILE A 12 -4.84 4.09 1.65
C ILE A 12 -3.97 4.11 0.39
N SER A 13 -3.53 2.95 -0.08
CA SER A 13 -2.73 2.82 -1.31
C SER A 13 -3.45 3.42 -2.52
N LEU A 14 -4.77 3.20 -2.62
CA LEU A 14 -5.58 3.70 -3.73
C LEU A 14 -5.66 5.23 -3.70
N ILE A 15 -5.86 5.83 -2.51
CA ILE A 15 -5.86 7.28 -2.32
C ILE A 15 -4.49 7.87 -2.72
N VAL A 16 -3.39 7.26 -2.28
CA VAL A 16 -2.02 7.73 -2.60
C VAL A 16 -1.76 7.67 -4.12
N LEU A 17 -2.23 6.63 -4.81
CA LEU A 17 -2.10 6.54 -6.27
C LEU A 17 -2.92 7.62 -7.00
N VAL A 18 -4.13 7.91 -6.53
CA VAL A 18 -4.95 9.01 -7.08
C VAL A 18 -4.25 10.35 -6.89
N ILE A 19 -3.70 10.61 -5.69
CA ILE A 19 -2.93 11.83 -5.41
C ILE A 19 -1.69 11.92 -6.31
N SER A 20 -0.99 10.80 -6.53
CA SER A 20 0.15 10.75 -7.44
C SER A 20 -0.24 11.24 -8.84
N LEU A 21 -1.38 10.78 -9.38
CA LEU A 21 -1.88 11.20 -10.69
C LEU A 21 -2.12 12.71 -10.80
N LEU A 22 -2.55 13.37 -9.72
CA LEU A 22 -2.71 14.84 -9.70
C LEU A 22 -1.38 15.58 -9.90
N PHE A 23 -0.28 15.04 -9.37
CA PHE A 23 1.06 15.62 -9.50
C PHE A 23 1.75 15.31 -10.84
N ARG A 24 1.20 14.41 -11.66
CA ARG A 24 1.80 13.93 -12.93
C ARG A 24 2.24 15.08 -13.85
N LYS A 25 1.45 16.15 -13.95
CA LYS A 25 1.69 17.26 -14.88
C LYS A 25 2.51 18.42 -14.28
N GLN A 26 2.52 18.59 -12.96
CA GLN A 26 3.19 19.72 -12.32
C GLN A 26 4.61 19.40 -11.87
N LYS A 27 4.81 18.26 -11.19
CA LYS A 27 6.07 17.96 -10.50
C LYS A 27 6.46 16.50 -10.73
N ARG A 28 7.15 16.24 -11.83
CA ARG A 28 7.56 14.88 -12.26
C ARG A 28 8.32 14.09 -11.18
N LYS A 29 9.19 14.75 -10.41
CA LYS A 29 9.90 14.12 -9.26
C LYS A 29 8.92 13.67 -8.16
N VAL A 30 7.96 14.53 -7.81
CA VAL A 30 6.94 14.24 -6.79
C VAL A 30 6.00 13.13 -7.28
N PHE A 31 5.61 13.16 -8.56
CA PHE A 31 4.85 12.08 -9.19
C PHE A 31 5.53 10.72 -8.99
N PHE A 32 6.80 10.58 -9.37
CA PHE A 32 7.51 9.31 -9.21
C PHE A 32 7.68 8.89 -7.74
N ALA A 33 7.89 9.84 -6.83
CA ALA A 33 7.96 9.56 -5.39
C ALA A 33 6.63 9.03 -4.84
N PHE A 34 5.50 9.70 -5.11
CA PHE A 34 4.19 9.25 -4.67
C PHE A 34 3.75 7.96 -5.36
N LEU A 35 4.09 7.78 -6.63
CA LEU A 35 3.79 6.55 -7.37
C LEU A 35 4.54 5.34 -6.77
N SER A 36 5.82 5.49 -6.46
CA SER A 36 6.62 4.42 -5.86
C SER A 36 6.12 4.05 -4.46
N ILE A 37 5.82 5.05 -3.61
CA ILE A 37 5.22 4.82 -2.27
C ILE A 37 3.88 4.11 -2.39
N GLY A 38 2.99 4.57 -3.27
CA GLY A 38 1.69 3.94 -3.50
C GLY A 38 1.83 2.50 -3.96
N CYS A 39 2.80 2.20 -4.83
CA CYS A 39 3.04 0.84 -5.31
C CYS A 39 3.54 -0.09 -4.18
N ILE A 40 4.44 0.40 -3.32
CA ILE A 40 4.92 -0.36 -2.14
C ILE A 40 3.76 -0.70 -1.19
N PHE A 41 2.88 0.26 -0.92
CA PHE A 41 1.72 0.04 -0.05
C PHE A 41 0.72 -0.96 -0.66
N LEU A 42 0.56 -0.96 -1.98
CA LEU A 42 -0.29 -1.92 -2.68
C LEU A 42 0.27 -3.34 -2.54
N VAL A 43 1.58 -3.51 -2.74
CA VAL A 43 2.26 -4.80 -2.55
C VAL A 43 2.10 -5.27 -1.11
N LEU A 44 2.39 -4.42 -0.12
CA LEU A 44 2.22 -4.77 1.29
C LEU A 44 0.78 -5.16 1.63
N SER A 45 -0.21 -4.45 1.09
CA SER A 45 -1.62 -4.77 1.27
C SER A 45 -1.93 -6.17 0.75
N LEU A 46 -1.42 -6.53 -0.44
CA LEU A 46 -1.59 -7.88 -0.99
C LEU A 46 -0.92 -8.94 -0.13
N LEU A 47 0.27 -8.70 0.44
CA LEU A 47 0.92 -9.64 1.36
C LEU A 47 0.05 -9.90 2.61
N PHE A 48 -0.54 -8.84 3.18
CA PHE A 48 -1.44 -8.98 4.33
C PHE A 48 -2.73 -9.70 3.97
N LEU A 49 -3.29 -9.41 2.79
CA LEU A 49 -4.57 -9.98 2.33
C LEU A 49 -4.45 -11.46 1.97
N THR A 50 -3.34 -11.83 1.33
CA THR A 50 -3.02 -13.22 0.98
C THR A 50 -2.54 -14.04 2.17
N GLY A 51 -2.17 -13.38 3.27
CA GLY A 51 -1.63 -14.05 4.45
C GLY A 51 -0.22 -14.61 4.28
N LEU A 52 0.44 -14.28 3.16
CA LEU A 52 1.86 -14.59 2.92
C LEU A 52 2.77 -13.94 3.99
N TYR A 53 2.33 -12.82 4.53
CA TYR A 53 2.95 -12.18 5.68
C TYR A 53 1.89 -11.96 6.76
N ASP A 54 2.00 -12.70 7.86
CA ASP A 54 1.19 -12.49 9.05
C ASP A 54 2.10 -12.29 10.27
N PRO A 55 2.41 -11.04 10.64
CA PRO A 55 3.30 -10.75 11.77
C PRO A 55 2.69 -11.17 13.11
N TYR A 56 1.39 -11.47 13.16
CA TYR A 56 0.72 -11.92 14.37
C TYR A 56 0.66 -13.44 14.51
N ALA A 57 1.03 -14.20 13.46
CA ALA A 57 1.01 -15.67 13.50
C ALA A 57 2.04 -16.25 14.48
N ASP A 58 3.18 -15.59 14.68
CA ASP A 58 4.25 -16.06 15.56
C ASP A 58 4.09 -15.67 17.04
N HIS A 59 3.14 -14.79 17.38
CA HIS A 59 2.98 -14.26 18.74
C HIS A 59 2.00 -15.05 19.62
N ILE A 60 1.32 -16.06 19.08
CA ILE A 60 0.46 -16.98 19.83
C ILE A 60 1.22 -18.31 19.96
N ARG A 61 2.15 -18.39 20.91
CA ARG A 61 2.79 -19.65 21.30
C ARG A 61 2.85 -19.78 22.81
#